data_AF-A0A8T0LJB8-F1
#
_entry.id   AF-A0A8T0LJB8-F1
#
_cell.length_a   1.000
_cell.length_b   1.000
_cell.length_c   1.000
_cell.angle_alpha   90.00
_cell.angle_beta   90.00
_cell.angle_gamma   90.00
#
_symmetry.space_group_name_H-M   'P 1'
#
loop_
_entity.id
_entity.type
_entity.pdbx_description
1 polymer ?
#
loop_
_entity_poly.entity_id
_entity_poly.type
_entity_poly.pdbx_seq_one_letter_code
_entity_poly.pdbx_strand_id
1 'polypeptide(L)'
;MAKLSERRTTWTFLRALLWKNWLIKRRHSIATACEVLVPVVFILLLGLLKSTTTTVAVPTGWSDTTSSTSDDSIGTSYNLFQPTGLTIEWVNADLPKFTLHESTMTGLIMKLGVQSVDDAIRLEELSTDDQKTCSTGVVTKGFIETNTSSAFRVPTECMDKVSPYKIGIVPDNAFTRSYFTEAIDMWYPRMDLLNSSSDSLVVPSFKESIQFFNSNDALTEYVKSNKYGKGIENPRIFAAIVFDSVPSGDEIGTFASIEYTLRLNSTTGDSAGRVPSTGSSLAATDPFQTDINTDYYSRYAVTGFMTLQTLVTRFVTCMPEWSSANQSTTGVCQRSQTTALASTSLDSALLETLTDDVLIQEVINTGLVSGNSSFSSILKSMSNSMKELLLTPLRQAPQPFMGATVAPFAVDSFDNSSFYDTISNVFPVIFALAYLFTISRILVVFIQEKELRLREFMKILGVSEKSIISTWYMTYTLILFVGAIVQALAGLVGLFPNTSVILTFLFFFLFGMSVLALAYLVSTIFSKARVGSFVGMVVFFFMHVLSQAFTAETAEGAKTIGCLLSPVGLSLGVQVLADAETTGAGVTFANVSELNSNFRFSTALWMFAFDTVFYTIIGLYFEKVMPK
;
A
#
# COMPACT_ATOMS: atom_id res chain seq x y z
N MET A 1 -73.50 13.27 -16.88
CA MET A 1 -72.35 13.81 -16.11
C MET A 1 -71.26 12.78 -15.79
N ALA A 2 -71.51 11.46 -15.82
CA ALA A 2 -70.49 10.43 -15.52
C ALA A 2 -69.32 10.31 -16.54
N LYS A 3 -69.49 10.76 -17.80
CA LYS A 3 -68.45 10.69 -18.85
C LYS A 3 -67.47 11.88 -18.88
N LEU A 4 -67.69 12.93 -18.09
CA LEU A 4 -66.80 14.11 -18.01
C LEU A 4 -65.78 14.01 -16.86
N SER A 5 -66.07 13.22 -15.81
CA SER A 5 -65.13 12.96 -14.71
C SER A 5 -64.03 11.96 -15.10
N GLU A 6 -64.30 11.08 -16.07
CA GLU A 6 -63.39 10.00 -16.48
C GLU A 6 -62.31 10.47 -17.50
N ARG A 7 -62.51 11.63 -18.15
CA ARG A 7 -61.54 12.26 -19.07
C ARG A 7 -60.51 13.17 -18.40
N ARG A 8 -60.51 13.30 -17.07
CA ARG A 8 -59.36 13.86 -16.34
C ARG A 8 -58.28 12.79 -16.21
N THR A 9 -57.77 12.33 -17.34
CA THR A 9 -56.61 11.44 -17.37
C THR A 9 -55.47 12.10 -16.62
N THR A 10 -54.82 11.37 -15.71
CA THR A 10 -53.62 11.80 -14.95
C THR A 10 -52.60 12.52 -15.84
N TRP A 11 -52.55 12.14 -17.11
CA TRP A 11 -51.77 12.75 -18.18
C TRP A 11 -52.06 14.25 -18.43
N THR A 12 -53.31 14.69 -18.35
CA THR A 12 -53.70 16.10 -18.54
C THR A 12 -53.15 16.98 -17.42
N PHE A 13 -53.19 16.47 -16.18
CA PHE A 13 -52.58 17.14 -15.02
C PHE A 13 -51.05 17.11 -15.10
N LEU A 14 -50.44 15.99 -15.49
CA LEU A 14 -48.99 15.90 -15.70
C LEU A 14 -48.52 16.92 -16.75
N ARG A 15 -49.21 17.04 -17.89
CA ARG A 15 -48.87 18.01 -18.93
C ARG A 15 -48.95 19.46 -18.43
N ALA A 16 -50.00 19.81 -17.69
CA ALA A 16 -50.15 21.14 -17.11
C ALA A 16 -49.06 21.47 -16.07
N LEU A 17 -48.71 20.50 -15.22
CA LEU A 17 -47.65 20.63 -14.22
C LEU A 17 -46.25 20.72 -14.86
N LEU A 18 -45.97 19.92 -15.89
CA LEU A 18 -44.73 20.02 -16.66
C LEU A 18 -44.61 21.39 -17.32
N TRP A 19 -45.71 21.91 -17.88
CA TRP A 19 -45.74 23.27 -18.43
C TRP A 19 -45.48 24.32 -17.35
N LYS A 20 -46.10 24.21 -16.17
CA LYS A 20 -45.80 25.05 -15.00
C LYS A 20 -44.31 25.00 -14.65
N ASN A 21 -43.74 23.80 -14.51
CA ASN A 21 -42.35 23.61 -14.10
C ASN A 21 -41.39 24.22 -15.14
N TRP A 22 -41.67 24.00 -16.44
CA TRP A 22 -40.92 24.62 -17.53
C TRP A 22 -41.01 26.15 -17.47
N LEU A 23 -42.19 26.71 -17.20
CA LEU A 23 -42.41 28.15 -17.12
C LEU A 23 -41.67 28.76 -15.91
N ILE A 24 -41.64 28.06 -14.77
CA ILE A 24 -40.85 28.45 -13.59
C ILE A 24 -39.35 28.46 -13.92
N LYS A 25 -38.84 27.39 -14.53
CA LYS A 25 -37.42 27.28 -14.92
C LYS A 25 -37.04 28.31 -15.98
N ARG A 26 -37.93 28.60 -16.93
CA ARG A 26 -37.74 29.65 -17.94
C ARG A 26 -37.71 31.06 -17.34
N ARG A 27 -38.52 31.35 -16.32
CA ARG A 27 -38.50 32.64 -15.61
C ARG A 27 -37.24 32.84 -14.78
N HIS A 28 -36.65 31.76 -14.27
CA HIS A 28 -35.36 31.76 -13.59
C HIS A 28 -34.29 31.08 -14.45
N SER A 29 -34.15 31.54 -15.70
CA SER A 29 -33.23 30.98 -16.69
C SER A 29 -31.77 31.03 -16.22
N ILE A 30 -31.34 32.12 -15.59
CA ILE A 30 -29.98 32.27 -15.05
C ILE A 30 -29.70 31.19 -14.01
N ALA A 31 -30.60 30.98 -13.05
CA ALA A 31 -30.41 29.95 -12.02
C ALA A 31 -30.36 28.53 -12.61
N THR A 32 -31.23 28.25 -13.59
CA THR A 32 -31.25 26.96 -14.29
C THR A 32 -29.99 26.75 -15.13
N ALA A 33 -29.46 27.81 -15.75
CA ALA A 33 -28.19 27.76 -16.45
C ALA A 33 -27.03 27.50 -15.48
N CYS A 34 -27.01 28.16 -14.31
CA CYS A 34 -26.00 27.90 -13.28
C CYS A 34 -26.05 26.45 -12.76
N GLU A 35 -27.23 25.83 -12.63
CA GLU A 35 -27.37 24.42 -12.22
C GLU A 35 -26.63 23.47 -13.17
N VAL A 36 -26.57 23.81 -14.46
CA VAL A 36 -25.86 23.04 -15.49
C VAL A 36 -24.41 23.47 -15.63
N LEU A 37 -24.14 24.78 -15.63
CA LEU A 37 -22.83 25.34 -15.95
C LEU A 37 -21.84 25.23 -14.78
N VAL A 38 -22.28 25.27 -13.52
CA VAL A 38 -21.34 25.25 -12.38
C VAL A 38 -20.47 23.99 -12.39
N PRO A 39 -21.01 22.76 -12.47
CA PRO A 39 -20.16 21.57 -12.58
C PRO A 39 -19.27 21.55 -13.83
N VAL A 40 -19.78 22.05 -14.95
CA VAL A 40 -19.01 22.15 -16.20
C VAL A 40 -17.82 23.10 -16.05
N VAL A 41 -18.01 24.25 -15.38
CA VAL A 41 -16.94 25.23 -15.14
C VAL A 41 -15.83 24.61 -14.28
N PHE A 42 -16.16 23.82 -13.26
CA PHE A 42 -15.15 23.12 -12.47
C PHE A 42 -14.36 22.09 -13.30
N ILE A 43 -15.03 21.31 -14.15
CA ILE A 43 -14.36 20.37 -15.08
C ILE A 43 -13.45 21.11 -16.05
N LEU A 44 -13.91 22.21 -16.65
CA LEU A 44 -13.11 23.01 -17.57
C LEU A 44 -11.93 23.70 -16.87
N LEU A 45 -12.12 24.16 -15.63
CA LEU A 45 -11.04 24.74 -14.82
C LEU A 45 -9.97 23.69 -14.54
N LEU A 46 -10.36 22.48 -14.14
CA LEU A 46 -9.42 21.37 -13.95
C LEU A 46 -8.74 20.97 -15.25
N GLY A 47 -9.46 20.93 -16.37
CA GLY A 47 -8.88 20.70 -17.70
C GLY A 47 -7.88 21.79 -18.10
N LEU A 48 -8.14 23.05 -17.76
CA LEU A 48 -7.21 24.16 -17.98
C LEU A 48 -5.97 24.03 -17.10
N LEU A 49 -6.12 23.69 -15.82
CA LEU A 49 -4.99 23.40 -14.95
C LEU A 49 -4.15 22.23 -15.49
N LYS A 50 -4.79 21.15 -15.95
CA LYS A 50 -4.09 20.04 -16.61
C LYS A 50 -3.33 20.48 -17.86
N SER A 51 -3.87 21.41 -18.66
CA SER A 51 -3.16 21.93 -19.84
C SER A 51 -1.88 22.70 -19.50
N THR A 52 -1.70 23.11 -18.23
CA THR A 52 -0.46 23.73 -17.75
C THR A 52 0.61 22.71 -17.35
N THR A 53 0.25 21.44 -17.20
CA THR A 53 1.17 20.35 -16.88
C THR A 53 1.55 19.58 -18.14
N THR A 54 2.80 19.15 -18.26
CA THR A 54 3.26 18.31 -19.36
C THR A 54 2.89 16.86 -19.10
N THR A 55 2.36 16.19 -20.12
CA THR A 55 2.23 14.73 -20.11
C THR A 55 3.56 14.15 -20.57
N VAL A 56 4.06 13.16 -19.85
CA VAL A 56 5.36 12.53 -20.07
C VAL A 56 5.15 11.20 -20.80
N ALA A 57 5.69 11.06 -22.01
CA ALA A 57 5.70 9.80 -22.74
C ALA A 57 6.84 8.91 -22.20
N VAL A 58 6.49 7.85 -21.48
CA VAL A 58 7.45 6.90 -20.90
C VAL A 58 7.82 5.83 -21.94
N PRO A 59 9.11 5.64 -22.29
CA PRO A 59 9.52 4.63 -23.26
C PRO A 59 9.42 3.20 -22.74
N THR A 60 9.33 2.22 -23.65
CA THR A 60 9.44 0.79 -23.32
C THR A 60 10.78 0.47 -22.64
N GLY A 61 10.80 -0.45 -21.68
CA GLY A 61 12.03 -0.91 -21.02
C GLY A 61 12.02 -0.69 -19.51
N TRP A 62 13.19 -0.42 -18.93
CA TRP A 62 13.31 0.06 -17.56
C TRP A 62 13.33 1.58 -17.58
N SER A 63 12.14 2.16 -17.64
CA SER A 63 11.94 3.61 -17.73
C SER A 63 11.04 4.07 -16.59
N ASP A 64 11.12 5.35 -16.26
CA ASP A 64 10.23 5.97 -15.29
C ASP A 64 9.66 7.30 -15.81
N THR A 65 8.85 7.92 -14.96
CA THR A 65 8.14 9.16 -15.24
C THR A 65 9.00 10.41 -15.07
N THR A 66 10.28 10.29 -14.69
CA THR A 66 11.17 11.44 -14.53
C THR A 66 11.54 12.02 -15.90
N SER A 67 11.43 13.35 -16.05
CA SER A 67 11.72 13.99 -17.33
C SER A 67 13.16 13.79 -17.75
N SER A 68 13.34 13.50 -19.04
CA SER A 68 14.66 13.40 -19.66
C SER A 68 15.37 14.77 -19.62
N THR A 69 16.70 14.76 -19.54
CA THR A 69 17.49 16.00 -19.51
C THR A 69 17.39 16.86 -20.78
N SER A 70 16.88 16.27 -21.88
CA SER A 70 16.73 16.93 -23.18
C SER A 70 15.31 17.43 -23.46
N ASP A 71 14.30 16.80 -22.88
CA ASP A 71 12.88 17.08 -23.16
C ASP A 71 11.99 16.69 -21.98
N ASP A 72 11.25 17.66 -21.44
CA ASP A 72 10.34 17.49 -20.32
C ASP A 72 9.07 16.68 -20.67
N SER A 73 8.86 16.38 -21.96
CA SER A 73 7.75 15.54 -22.44
C SER A 73 8.11 14.06 -22.60
N ILE A 74 9.37 13.67 -22.37
CA ILE A 74 9.85 12.29 -22.53
C ILE A 74 10.38 11.78 -21.20
N GLY A 75 9.94 10.58 -20.80
CA GLY A 75 10.42 9.90 -19.59
C GLY A 75 11.86 9.40 -19.72
N THR A 76 12.52 9.13 -18.60
CA THR A 76 13.91 8.69 -18.61
C THR A 76 13.98 7.17 -18.75
N SER A 77 14.76 6.70 -19.72
CA SER A 77 15.09 5.28 -19.87
C SER A 77 16.43 4.97 -19.21
N TYR A 78 16.52 3.81 -18.56
CA TYR A 78 17.69 3.39 -17.82
C TYR A 78 18.18 2.02 -18.28
N ASN A 79 19.44 1.73 -17.95
CA ASN A 79 19.93 0.36 -17.98
C ASN A 79 19.37 -0.42 -16.78
N LEU A 80 19.05 -1.70 -16.97
CA LEU A 80 18.65 -2.60 -15.89
C LEU A 80 19.64 -2.61 -14.70
N PHE A 81 20.93 -2.47 -14.99
CA PHE A 81 22.01 -2.43 -14.00
C PHE A 81 22.41 -1.00 -13.61
N GLN A 82 21.49 -0.04 -13.71
CA GLN A 82 21.74 1.33 -13.25
C GLN A 82 22.19 1.31 -11.77
N PRO A 83 23.43 1.72 -11.45
CA PRO A 83 24.08 1.38 -10.18
C PRO A 83 23.57 2.17 -8.98
N THR A 84 22.88 3.28 -9.22
CA THR A 84 22.30 4.14 -8.19
C THR A 84 20.92 4.63 -8.61
N GLY A 85 20.05 4.89 -7.63
CA GLY A 85 18.72 5.45 -7.88
C GLY A 85 17.62 4.94 -6.97
N LEU A 86 17.94 4.09 -5.99
CA LEU A 86 17.02 3.64 -4.97
C LEU A 86 17.62 3.87 -3.59
N THR A 87 16.78 4.31 -2.66
CA THR A 87 17.08 4.34 -1.23
C THR A 87 15.94 3.65 -0.49
N ILE A 88 16.28 2.83 0.50
CA ILE A 88 15.30 2.13 1.32
C ILE A 88 15.53 2.58 2.75
N GLU A 89 14.44 2.92 3.43
CA GLU A 89 14.48 3.22 4.85
C GLU A 89 15.17 2.04 5.58
N TRP A 90 16.17 2.37 6.42
CA TRP A 90 16.88 1.42 7.31
C TRP A 90 17.99 0.63 6.61
N VAL A 91 18.24 0.90 5.33
CA VAL A 91 19.42 0.47 4.58
C VAL A 91 20.23 1.72 4.22
N ASN A 92 21.30 2.00 4.97
CA ASN A 92 22.13 3.18 4.77
C ASN A 92 23.19 2.96 3.68
N ALA A 93 22.73 2.69 2.46
CA ALA A 93 23.57 2.52 1.28
C ALA A 93 22.79 2.91 0.01
N ASP A 94 23.50 3.44 -0.99
CA ASP A 94 22.93 3.70 -2.31
C ASP A 94 22.70 2.36 -3.03
N LEU A 95 21.44 2.09 -3.38
CA LEU A 95 21.06 0.88 -4.07
C LEU A 95 20.95 1.10 -5.59
N PRO A 96 21.24 0.07 -6.40
CA PRO A 96 20.89 0.06 -7.80
C PRO A 96 19.40 0.30 -8.00
N LYS A 97 19.04 0.97 -9.10
CA LYS A 97 17.66 1.39 -9.32
C LYS A 97 16.70 0.20 -9.55
N PHE A 98 17.14 -0.82 -10.29
CA PHE A 98 16.28 -1.95 -10.67
C PHE A 98 16.81 -3.30 -10.21
N THR A 99 18.08 -3.62 -10.50
CA THR A 99 18.65 -4.94 -10.16
C THR A 99 19.19 -4.95 -8.75
N LEU A 100 18.57 -5.75 -7.88
CA LEU A 100 19.04 -5.92 -6.51
C LEU A 100 19.58 -7.31 -6.28
N HIS A 101 20.52 -7.41 -5.36
CA HIS A 101 21.06 -8.69 -4.91
C HIS A 101 20.42 -9.05 -3.57
N GLU A 102 19.99 -10.30 -3.44
CA GLU A 102 19.55 -10.84 -2.15
C GLU A 102 20.66 -10.65 -1.12
N SER A 103 20.33 -10.04 0.02
CA SER A 103 21.31 -9.91 1.10
C SER A 103 21.65 -11.28 1.67
N THR A 104 22.92 -11.47 2.04
CA THR A 104 23.40 -12.75 2.55
C THR A 104 23.15 -12.85 4.05
N MET A 105 23.10 -14.09 4.57
CA MET A 105 22.95 -14.30 6.01
C MET A 105 24.12 -13.68 6.80
N THR A 106 25.33 -13.68 6.24
CA THR A 106 26.51 -13.02 6.81
C THR A 106 26.27 -11.52 6.94
N GLY A 107 25.80 -10.86 5.88
CA GLY A 107 25.44 -9.44 5.90
C GLY A 107 24.31 -9.13 6.88
N LEU A 108 23.27 -9.97 6.91
CA LEU A 108 22.15 -9.82 7.83
C LEU A 108 22.60 -9.90 9.30
N ILE A 109 23.43 -10.89 9.67
CA ILE A 109 23.97 -11.04 11.03
C ILE A 109 24.80 -9.81 11.44
N MET A 110 25.67 -9.32 10.55
CA MET A 110 26.46 -8.10 10.82
C MET A 110 25.57 -6.86 10.98
N LYS A 111 24.54 -6.73 10.14
CA LYS A 111 23.55 -5.65 10.20
C LYS A 111 22.78 -5.62 11.52
N LEU A 112 22.53 -6.77 12.17
CA LEU A 112 21.90 -6.79 13.50
C LEU A 112 22.70 -5.96 14.52
N GLY A 113 24.03 -6.03 14.47
CA GLY A 113 24.91 -5.23 15.33
C GLY A 113 24.78 -3.73 15.06
N VAL A 114 24.84 -3.33 13.79
CA VAL A 114 24.64 -1.93 13.35
C VAL A 114 23.29 -1.39 13.83
N GLN A 115 22.21 -2.11 13.54
CA GLN A 115 20.86 -1.71 13.93
C GLN A 115 20.71 -1.57 15.46
N SER A 116 21.42 -2.40 16.24
CA SER A 116 21.38 -2.34 17.70
C SER A 116 21.95 -1.03 18.25
N VAL A 117 22.96 -0.47 17.57
CA VAL A 117 23.58 0.80 17.91
C VAL A 117 22.76 1.96 17.37
N ASP A 118 22.23 1.87 16.15
CA ASP A 118 21.38 2.91 15.55
C ASP A 118 20.11 3.16 16.36
N ASP A 119 19.48 2.10 16.88
CA ASP A 119 18.28 2.17 17.71
C ASP A 119 18.58 2.26 19.23
N ALA A 120 19.83 2.53 19.60
CA ALA A 120 20.23 2.67 20.99
C ALA A 120 19.58 3.90 21.65
N ILE A 121 19.22 3.76 22.92
CA ILE A 121 18.47 4.80 23.64
C ILE A 121 19.45 5.73 24.36
N ARG A 122 19.47 7.02 24.01
CA ARG A 122 20.26 8.06 24.71
C ARG A 122 21.76 7.68 24.78
N LEU A 123 22.32 7.22 23.67
CA LEU A 123 23.73 6.86 23.57
C LEU A 123 24.66 8.07 23.82
N GLU A 124 24.16 9.28 23.56
CA GLU A 124 24.81 10.58 23.77
C GLU A 124 25.14 10.88 25.26
N GLU A 125 24.56 10.14 26.19
CA GLU A 125 24.83 10.29 27.63
C GLU A 125 26.09 9.58 28.09
N LEU A 126 26.63 8.70 27.25
CA LEU A 126 27.90 8.04 27.48
C LEU A 126 29.05 9.03 27.27
N SER A 127 30.20 8.76 27.89
CA SER A 127 31.42 9.48 27.52
C SER A 127 31.78 9.15 26.06
N THR A 128 32.54 10.02 25.39
CA THR A 128 32.96 9.79 23.99
C THR A 128 33.75 8.49 23.83
N ASP A 129 34.52 8.10 24.85
CA ASP A 129 35.32 6.87 24.85
C ASP A 129 34.45 5.64 25.10
N ASP A 130 33.47 5.72 26.01
CA ASP A 130 32.52 4.63 26.29
C ASP A 130 31.59 4.41 25.10
N GLN A 131 31.10 5.49 24.48
CA GLN A 131 30.28 5.43 23.27
C GLN A 131 31.05 4.74 22.14
N LYS A 132 32.31 5.14 21.89
CA LYS A 132 33.14 4.51 20.87
C LYS A 132 33.41 3.04 21.16
N THR A 133 33.69 2.70 22.42
CA THR A 133 33.95 1.31 22.86
C THR A 133 32.71 0.45 22.70
N CYS A 134 31.55 0.97 23.09
CA CYS A 134 30.25 0.32 22.92
C CYS A 134 29.93 0.08 21.44
N SER A 135 29.95 1.12 20.62
CA SER A 135 29.62 1.01 19.19
C SER A 135 30.60 0.11 18.44
N THR A 136 31.90 0.23 18.70
CA THR A 136 32.92 -0.65 18.09
C THR A 136 32.76 -2.10 18.56
N GLY A 137 32.51 -2.31 19.86
CA GLY A 137 32.30 -3.65 20.41
C GLY A 137 31.10 -4.37 19.79
N VAL A 138 29.97 -3.69 19.64
CA VAL A 138 28.75 -4.28 19.09
C VAL A 138 28.84 -4.44 17.57
N VAL A 139 29.31 -3.40 16.84
CA VAL A 139 29.31 -3.38 15.37
C VAL A 139 30.47 -4.16 14.76
N THR A 140 31.71 -3.92 15.19
CA THR A 140 32.89 -4.51 14.55
C THR A 140 33.37 -5.78 15.25
N LYS A 141 33.27 -5.86 16.58
CA LYS A 141 33.64 -7.07 17.33
C LYS A 141 32.51 -8.09 17.47
N GLY A 142 31.29 -7.75 17.06
CA GLY A 142 30.15 -8.65 17.11
C GLY A 142 29.81 -9.09 18.54
N PHE A 143 29.95 -8.20 19.52
CA PHE A 143 29.60 -8.46 20.92
C PHE A 143 28.11 -8.21 21.16
N ILE A 144 27.30 -9.22 20.85
CA ILE A 144 25.83 -9.13 20.85
C ILE A 144 25.17 -10.03 21.90
N GLU A 145 25.93 -10.79 22.69
CA GLU A 145 25.34 -11.74 23.62
C GLU A 145 24.71 -11.09 24.86
N THR A 146 23.57 -11.63 25.28
CA THR A 146 22.82 -11.14 26.44
C THR A 146 23.26 -11.81 27.74
N ASN A 147 23.88 -13.00 27.65
CA ASN A 147 24.39 -13.71 28.80
C ASN A 147 25.65 -13.03 29.36
N THR A 148 25.57 -12.58 30.63
CA THR A 148 26.64 -11.87 31.33
C THR A 148 27.93 -12.68 31.52
N SER A 149 27.86 -14.00 31.39
CA SER A 149 29.00 -14.92 31.49
C SER A 149 29.67 -15.21 30.14
N SER A 150 29.09 -14.77 29.03
CA SER A 150 29.68 -14.97 27.69
C SER A 150 30.86 -14.03 27.47
N ALA A 151 31.93 -14.53 26.84
CA ALA A 151 33.05 -13.70 26.40
C ALA A 151 32.66 -12.70 25.29
N PHE A 152 31.51 -12.92 24.64
CA PHE A 152 31.00 -12.13 23.53
C PHE A 152 29.78 -11.29 23.91
N ARG A 153 29.59 -11.07 25.22
CA ARG A 153 28.51 -10.25 25.76
C ARG A 153 28.59 -8.80 25.27
N VAL A 154 27.43 -8.14 25.20
CA VAL A 154 27.39 -6.68 24.98
C VAL A 154 28.31 -5.97 25.98
N PRO A 155 29.17 -5.03 25.52
CA PRO A 155 30.11 -4.31 26.38
C PRO A 155 29.42 -3.65 27.57
N THR A 156 30.07 -3.68 28.74
CA THR A 156 29.54 -3.05 29.96
C THR A 156 29.45 -1.53 29.83
N GLU A 157 30.29 -0.94 29.01
CA GLU A 157 30.37 0.47 28.63
C GLU A 157 29.08 0.95 27.94
N CYS A 158 28.28 0.03 27.38
CA CYS A 158 26.98 0.35 26.79
C CYS A 158 25.90 0.71 27.83
N MET A 159 26.10 0.46 29.13
CA MET A 159 25.22 0.83 30.24
C MET A 159 23.70 0.67 29.98
N ASP A 160 23.28 -0.49 29.47
CA ASP A 160 21.87 -0.81 29.10
C ASP A 160 21.21 0.13 28.07
N LYS A 161 22.00 0.97 27.40
CA LYS A 161 21.51 1.86 26.33
C LYS A 161 21.30 1.11 25.02
N VAL A 162 22.05 0.02 24.82
CA VAL A 162 21.97 -0.84 23.64
C VAL A 162 21.18 -2.09 23.96
N SER A 163 20.15 -2.36 23.15
CA SER A 163 19.44 -3.64 23.15
C SER A 163 19.78 -4.38 21.86
N PRO A 164 20.44 -5.56 21.94
CA PRO A 164 20.86 -6.26 20.73
C PRO A 164 19.65 -6.74 19.92
N TYR A 165 19.74 -6.61 18.60
CA TYR A 165 18.80 -7.24 17.69
C TYR A 165 19.11 -8.73 17.54
N LYS A 166 18.07 -9.55 17.59
CA LYS A 166 18.14 -11.01 17.46
C LYS A 166 17.09 -11.53 16.47
N ILE A 167 17.31 -12.71 15.94
CA ILE A 167 16.32 -13.46 15.15
C ILE A 167 15.56 -14.41 16.10
N GLY A 168 14.24 -14.27 16.15
CA GLY A 168 13.39 -15.15 16.94
C GLY A 168 13.27 -16.54 16.33
N ILE A 169 13.43 -17.61 17.11
CA ILE A 169 13.19 -18.99 16.68
C ILE A 169 12.07 -19.59 17.53
N VAL A 170 11.05 -20.14 16.88
CA VAL A 170 9.85 -20.66 17.54
C VAL A 170 9.43 -21.99 16.88
N PRO A 171 8.99 -23.00 17.63
CA PRO A 171 9.01 -23.13 19.09
C PRO A 171 10.38 -23.60 19.60
N ASP A 172 10.70 -23.37 20.87
CA ASP A 172 11.90 -23.91 21.53
C ASP A 172 11.72 -25.42 21.81
N ASN A 173 12.26 -26.26 20.93
CA ASN A 173 12.20 -27.72 21.06
C ASN A 173 13.48 -28.38 20.50
N ALA A 174 13.57 -29.71 20.55
CA ALA A 174 14.74 -30.44 20.06
C ALA A 174 15.01 -30.20 18.56
N PHE A 175 13.97 -30.04 17.75
CA PHE A 175 14.11 -29.76 16.31
C PHE A 175 14.74 -28.39 16.08
N THR A 176 14.25 -27.33 16.71
CA THR A 176 14.77 -25.98 16.49
C THR A 176 16.13 -25.77 17.16
N ARG A 177 16.29 -26.23 18.40
CA ARG A 177 17.49 -25.99 19.21
C ARG A 177 18.65 -26.90 18.83
N SER A 178 18.44 -28.22 18.77
CA SER A 178 19.52 -29.20 18.64
C SER A 178 19.77 -29.65 17.19
N TYR A 179 18.81 -29.44 16.29
CA TYR A 179 18.92 -29.83 14.89
C TYR A 179 19.06 -28.62 13.95
N PHE A 180 18.06 -27.75 13.88
CA PHE A 180 18.09 -26.57 13.00
C PHE A 180 19.21 -25.59 13.39
N THR A 181 19.18 -25.05 14.61
CA THR A 181 20.17 -24.05 15.04
C THR A 181 21.59 -24.59 15.01
N GLU A 182 21.85 -25.81 15.49
CA GLU A 182 23.21 -26.37 15.48
C GLU A 182 23.72 -26.60 14.04
N ALA A 183 22.88 -27.06 13.11
CA ALA A 183 23.28 -27.21 11.71
C ALA A 183 23.61 -25.85 11.06
N ILE A 184 22.77 -24.84 11.29
CA ILE A 184 22.98 -23.51 10.75
C ILE A 184 24.19 -22.82 11.41
N ASP A 185 24.45 -23.04 12.69
CA ASP A 185 25.62 -22.50 13.39
C ASP A 185 26.93 -23.08 12.85
N MET A 186 26.93 -24.35 12.44
CA MET A 186 28.07 -24.96 11.73
C MET A 186 28.31 -24.32 10.35
N TRP A 187 27.25 -23.86 9.68
CA TRP A 187 27.37 -23.15 8.40
C TRP A 187 27.74 -21.68 8.55
N TYR A 188 27.33 -21.05 9.65
CA TYR A 188 27.59 -19.65 9.98
C TYR A 188 28.23 -19.52 11.37
N PRO A 189 29.47 -20.01 11.54
CA PRO A 189 30.19 -19.89 12.78
C PRO A 189 30.71 -18.46 12.96
N ARG A 190 31.11 -18.14 14.20
CA ARG A 190 31.79 -16.88 14.49
C ARG A 190 33.10 -16.80 13.73
N MET A 191 33.32 -15.70 12.99
CA MET A 191 34.51 -15.55 12.14
C MET A 191 35.07 -14.13 12.18
N ASP A 192 36.39 -13.99 12.24
CA ASP A 192 37.10 -12.71 12.10
C ASP A 192 37.60 -12.54 10.67
N LEU A 193 37.09 -11.51 9.99
CA LEU A 193 37.33 -11.22 8.58
C LEU A 193 38.66 -10.49 8.34
N LEU A 194 39.20 -9.78 9.33
CA LEU A 194 40.41 -8.94 9.16
C LEU A 194 41.67 -9.57 9.74
N ASN A 195 41.55 -10.56 10.64
CA ASN A 195 42.66 -11.34 11.24
C ASN A 195 43.90 -10.48 11.54
N SER A 196 43.68 -9.30 12.12
CA SER A 196 44.72 -8.31 12.42
C SER A 196 44.72 -7.98 13.90
N SER A 197 45.89 -7.64 14.43
CA SER A 197 46.06 -7.36 15.87
C SER A 197 45.48 -6.01 16.31
N SER A 198 45.16 -5.11 15.37
CA SER A 198 44.65 -3.76 15.66
C SER A 198 43.19 -3.54 15.28
N ASP A 199 42.71 -4.18 14.22
CA ASP A 199 41.33 -4.07 13.74
C ASP A 199 40.70 -5.46 13.54
N SER A 200 39.52 -5.64 14.12
CA SER A 200 38.75 -6.87 14.03
C SER A 200 37.39 -6.56 13.42
N LEU A 201 37.04 -7.29 12.36
CA LEU A 201 35.69 -7.27 11.78
C LEU A 201 35.14 -8.67 11.93
N VAL A 202 34.30 -8.87 12.93
CA VAL A 202 33.82 -10.18 13.34
C VAL A 202 32.37 -10.33 12.92
N VAL A 203 32.07 -11.44 12.26
CA VAL A 203 30.69 -11.92 12.08
C VAL A 203 30.36 -12.78 13.30
N PRO A 204 29.36 -12.41 14.12
CA PRO A 204 28.82 -13.29 15.16
C PRO A 204 28.38 -14.64 14.60
N SER A 205 28.35 -15.67 15.45
CA SER A 205 27.74 -16.95 15.02
C SER A 205 26.23 -16.83 14.91
N PHE A 206 25.60 -17.72 14.13
CA PHE A 206 24.13 -17.74 14.05
C PHE A 206 23.49 -17.95 15.43
N LYS A 207 24.06 -18.82 16.25
CA LYS A 207 23.58 -19.11 17.61
C LYS A 207 23.67 -17.89 18.54
N GLU A 208 24.70 -17.06 18.38
CA GLU A 208 24.84 -15.78 19.08
C GLU A 208 23.81 -14.74 18.58
N SER A 209 23.24 -14.89 17.40
CA SER A 209 22.31 -13.93 16.80
C SER A 209 20.82 -14.26 16.99
N ILE A 210 20.48 -15.33 17.70
CA ILE A 210 19.08 -15.78 17.85
C ILE A 210 18.55 -15.64 19.28
N GLN A 211 17.22 -15.66 19.41
CA GLN A 211 16.49 -15.76 20.67
C GLN A 211 15.36 -16.79 20.52
N PHE A 212 15.31 -17.77 21.41
CA PHE A 212 14.25 -18.79 21.40
C PHE A 212 12.99 -18.31 22.12
N PHE A 213 11.84 -18.76 21.63
CA PHE A 213 10.54 -18.61 22.29
C PHE A 213 9.79 -19.94 22.30
N ASN A 214 9.08 -20.22 23.39
CA ASN A 214 8.35 -21.47 23.57
C ASN A 214 7.19 -21.66 22.56
N SER A 215 6.54 -20.56 22.16
CA SER A 215 5.40 -20.59 21.23
C SER A 215 5.24 -19.26 20.49
N ASN A 216 4.43 -19.28 19.43
CA ASN A 216 4.11 -18.09 18.64
C ASN A 216 3.38 -17.01 19.49
N ASP A 217 2.59 -17.45 20.47
CA ASP A 217 1.92 -16.57 21.42
C ASP A 217 2.92 -15.92 22.38
N ALA A 218 3.90 -16.67 22.88
CA ALA A 218 4.95 -16.14 23.76
C ALA A 218 5.80 -15.07 23.04
N LEU A 219 6.13 -15.30 21.77
CA LEU A 219 6.78 -14.28 20.93
C LEU A 219 5.91 -13.01 20.82
N THR A 220 4.61 -13.19 20.58
CA THR A 220 3.66 -12.07 20.42
C THR A 220 3.49 -11.28 21.72
N GLU A 221 3.39 -11.97 22.86
CA GLU A 221 3.33 -11.34 24.18
C GLU A 221 4.61 -10.59 24.51
N TYR A 222 5.77 -11.17 24.18
CA TYR A 222 7.07 -10.52 24.38
C TYR A 222 7.19 -9.21 23.60
N VAL A 223 6.88 -9.21 22.31
CA VAL A 223 6.96 -8.01 21.45
C VAL A 223 5.97 -6.92 21.91
N LYS A 224 4.81 -7.31 22.46
CA LYS A 224 3.83 -6.37 23.03
C LYS A 224 4.19 -5.89 24.44
N SER A 225 5.16 -6.51 25.10
CA SER A 225 5.48 -6.21 26.49
C SER A 225 6.20 -4.87 26.64
N ASN A 226 5.99 -4.20 27.77
CA ASN A 226 6.70 -2.97 28.12
C ASN A 226 8.21 -3.15 28.32
N LYS A 227 8.72 -4.39 28.30
CA LYS A 227 10.14 -4.72 28.46
C LYS A 227 10.87 -4.85 27.12
N TYR A 228 10.14 -4.98 26.01
CA TYR A 228 10.71 -5.16 24.69
C TYR A 228 11.71 -4.05 24.33
N GLY A 229 12.94 -4.43 23.95
CA GLY A 229 13.99 -3.48 23.56
C GLY A 229 14.46 -2.56 24.68
N LYS A 230 14.37 -3.00 25.95
CA LYS A 230 14.88 -2.27 27.11
C LYS A 230 16.03 -3.01 27.76
N GLY A 231 17.24 -2.45 27.59
CA GLY A 231 18.48 -2.99 28.15
C GLY A 231 18.97 -4.23 27.42
N ILE A 232 20.01 -4.85 27.97
CA ILE A 232 20.70 -5.98 27.34
C ILE A 232 19.87 -7.28 27.47
N GLU A 233 19.13 -7.45 28.57
CA GLU A 233 18.36 -8.67 28.85
C GLU A 233 17.11 -8.85 27.97
N ASN A 234 16.60 -7.76 27.39
CA ASN A 234 15.40 -7.78 26.56
C ASN A 234 15.74 -7.35 25.12
N PRO A 235 16.29 -8.27 24.30
CA PRO A 235 16.71 -7.97 22.94
C PRO A 235 15.53 -7.57 22.05
N ARG A 236 15.82 -6.79 21.00
CA ARG A 236 14.86 -6.49 19.95
C ARG A 236 14.80 -7.66 18.97
N ILE A 237 13.62 -7.98 18.44
CA ILE A 237 13.47 -9.05 17.45
C ILE A 237 13.45 -8.42 16.06
N PHE A 238 14.47 -8.71 15.26
CA PHE A 238 14.61 -8.21 13.89
C PHE A 238 13.60 -8.89 12.96
N ALA A 239 13.52 -10.21 13.07
CA ALA A 239 12.65 -11.13 12.36
C ALA A 239 12.46 -12.38 13.23
N ALA A 240 11.43 -13.18 12.96
CA ALA A 240 11.29 -14.49 13.59
C ALA A 240 10.94 -15.58 12.56
N ILE A 241 11.52 -16.76 12.75
CA ILE A 241 11.17 -18.00 12.04
C ILE A 241 10.26 -18.80 12.98
N VAL A 242 9.00 -18.93 12.60
CA VAL A 242 7.99 -19.70 13.34
C VAL A 242 7.73 -20.99 12.60
N PHE A 243 8.14 -22.11 13.18
CA PHE A 243 7.84 -23.43 12.66
C PHE A 243 6.48 -23.89 13.19
N ASP A 244 5.49 -23.93 12.32
CA ASP A 244 4.11 -24.29 12.66
C ASP A 244 3.94 -25.82 12.74
N SER A 245 4.63 -26.56 11.87
CA SER A 245 4.64 -28.03 11.86
C SER A 245 6.02 -28.55 11.52
N VAL A 246 6.59 -29.39 12.41
CA VAL A 246 7.93 -29.98 12.27
C VAL A 246 7.96 -31.43 12.76
N PRO A 247 8.90 -32.25 12.25
CA PRO A 247 9.14 -33.59 12.76
C PRO A 247 9.57 -33.59 14.23
N SER A 248 9.21 -34.64 14.95
CA SER A 248 9.54 -34.77 16.38
C SER A 248 10.10 -36.15 16.72
N GLY A 249 10.89 -36.23 17.78
CA GLY A 249 11.49 -37.50 18.23
C GLY A 249 12.40 -38.13 17.17
N ASP A 250 12.14 -39.39 16.85
CA ASP A 250 12.92 -40.18 15.90
C ASP A 250 12.69 -39.79 14.43
N GLU A 251 11.66 -38.98 14.14
CA GLU A 251 11.38 -38.48 12.79
C GLU A 251 12.27 -37.28 12.40
N ILE A 252 13.00 -36.69 13.34
CA ILE A 252 13.95 -35.62 13.05
C ILE A 252 15.04 -36.15 12.10
N GLY A 253 15.36 -35.38 11.06
CA GLY A 253 16.31 -35.81 10.02
C GLY A 253 15.74 -36.77 8.99
N THR A 254 14.42 -37.02 8.99
CA THR A 254 13.72 -37.78 7.94
C THR A 254 12.90 -36.87 7.01
N PHE A 255 12.49 -37.41 5.85
CA PHE A 255 11.64 -36.68 4.91
C PHE A 255 10.23 -36.50 5.46
N ALA A 256 9.92 -35.27 5.85
CA ALA A 256 8.61 -34.90 6.38
C ALA A 256 8.26 -33.47 5.96
N SER A 257 6.97 -33.17 5.98
CA SER A 257 6.47 -31.83 5.68
C SER A 257 6.85 -30.88 6.80
N ILE A 258 7.42 -29.72 6.45
CA ILE A 258 7.72 -28.63 7.37
C ILE A 258 6.89 -27.42 6.96
N GLU A 259 6.12 -26.90 7.90
CA GLU A 259 5.35 -25.66 7.74
C GLU A 259 6.01 -24.58 8.58
N TYR A 260 6.27 -23.42 7.99
CA TYR A 260 6.88 -22.30 8.68
C TYR A 260 6.36 -20.96 8.18
N THR A 261 6.41 -19.97 9.06
CA THR A 261 6.03 -18.59 8.83
C THR A 261 7.19 -17.67 9.21
N LEU A 262 7.55 -16.74 8.32
CA LEU A 262 8.49 -15.66 8.62
C LEU A 262 7.72 -14.44 9.12
N ARG A 263 8.11 -13.92 10.29
CA ARG A 263 7.51 -12.71 10.89
C ARG A 263 8.51 -11.57 10.89
N LEU A 264 8.26 -10.54 10.10
CA LEU A 264 9.07 -9.33 10.03
C LEU A 264 8.19 -8.10 10.27
N ASN A 265 8.81 -6.95 10.56
CA ASN A 265 8.07 -5.70 10.72
C ASN A 265 7.44 -5.29 9.38
N SER A 266 6.11 -5.26 9.34
CA SER A 266 5.31 -4.84 8.17
C SER A 266 4.43 -3.62 8.49
N THR A 267 4.79 -2.83 9.51
CA THR A 267 4.02 -1.66 9.93
C THR A 267 3.93 -0.67 8.76
N THR A 268 2.72 -0.27 8.40
CA THR A 268 2.46 0.70 7.33
C THR A 268 2.46 2.12 7.91
N GLY A 269 3.40 2.96 7.45
CA GLY A 269 3.49 4.39 7.73
C GLY A 269 3.51 5.19 6.42
N ASP A 270 4.36 6.21 6.32
CA ASP A 270 4.63 6.90 5.03
C ASP A 270 5.36 5.98 4.03
N SER A 271 6.06 4.94 4.53
CA SER A 271 6.68 3.88 3.74
C SER A 271 6.28 2.50 4.28
N ALA A 272 6.44 1.44 3.48
CA ALA A 272 6.24 0.08 3.95
C ALA A 272 7.27 -0.25 5.05
N GLY A 273 6.94 -1.19 5.94
CA GLY A 273 7.90 -1.73 6.90
C GLY A 273 9.08 -2.44 6.21
N ARG A 274 9.85 -3.23 6.98
CA ARG A 274 10.94 -4.04 6.41
C ARG A 274 10.45 -5.03 5.36
N VAL A 275 9.22 -5.49 5.51
CA VAL A 275 8.51 -6.22 4.47
C VAL A 275 7.19 -5.54 4.16
N PRO A 276 6.73 -5.58 2.89
CA PRO A 276 5.38 -5.20 2.55
C PRO A 276 4.36 -6.00 3.38
N SER A 277 3.26 -5.35 3.77
CA SER A 277 2.17 -6.04 4.45
C SER A 277 1.54 -7.08 3.52
N THR A 278 1.19 -8.26 4.06
CA THR A 278 0.45 -9.30 3.33
C THR A 278 -1.01 -9.35 3.75
N GLY A 279 -1.52 -8.26 4.36
CA GLY A 279 -2.91 -8.16 4.78
C GLY A 279 -3.87 -8.41 3.63
N SER A 280 -5.02 -9.04 3.92
CA SER A 280 -6.08 -9.41 2.95
C SER A 280 -6.73 -8.21 2.23
N SER A 281 -6.25 -7.00 2.47
CA SER A 281 -6.73 -5.75 1.91
C SER A 281 -5.79 -5.13 0.88
N LEU A 282 -4.62 -5.70 0.60
CA LEU A 282 -3.82 -5.24 -0.54
C LEU A 282 -4.33 -5.98 -1.79
N ALA A 283 -4.75 -5.21 -2.80
CA ALA A 283 -5.14 -5.78 -4.07
C ALA A 283 -3.96 -6.58 -4.63
N ALA A 284 -4.20 -7.81 -5.06
CA ALA A 284 -3.15 -8.70 -5.58
C ALA A 284 -2.40 -8.11 -6.79
N THR A 285 -3.05 -7.18 -7.48
CA THR A 285 -2.54 -6.43 -8.63
C THR A 285 -3.23 -5.07 -8.67
N ASP A 286 -2.47 -4.01 -9.00
CA ASP A 286 -3.06 -2.73 -9.44
C ASP A 286 -3.13 -2.73 -10.97
N PRO A 287 -4.33 -2.86 -11.58
CA PRO A 287 -4.48 -2.99 -13.02
C PRO A 287 -4.14 -1.70 -13.77
N PHE A 288 -4.10 -0.55 -13.09
CA PHE A 288 -3.70 0.73 -13.70
C PHE A 288 -2.25 1.08 -13.41
N GLN A 289 -1.53 0.31 -12.60
CA GLN A 289 -0.11 0.53 -12.37
C GLN A 289 0.68 0.14 -13.63
N THR A 290 1.18 1.15 -14.35
CA THR A 290 2.07 0.98 -15.49
C THR A 290 3.53 1.26 -15.15
N ASP A 291 3.79 2.04 -14.09
CA ASP A 291 5.15 2.37 -13.65
C ASP A 291 5.79 1.23 -12.83
N ILE A 292 7.11 1.15 -12.89
CA ILE A 292 7.90 0.17 -12.15
C ILE A 292 7.98 0.62 -10.69
N ASN A 293 7.17 0.00 -9.83
CA ASN A 293 7.32 0.17 -8.39
C ASN A 293 8.48 -0.70 -7.88
N THR A 294 9.58 -0.05 -7.50
CA THR A 294 10.77 -0.73 -7.01
C THR A 294 10.71 -1.06 -5.52
N ASP A 295 9.92 -0.35 -4.70
CA ASP A 295 9.97 -0.44 -3.24
C ASP A 295 9.72 -1.87 -2.71
N TYR A 296 8.70 -2.57 -3.21
CA TYR A 296 8.25 -3.84 -2.63
C TYR A 296 9.22 -5.01 -2.83
N TYR A 297 9.62 -5.31 -4.07
CA TYR A 297 10.53 -6.43 -4.32
C TYR A 297 11.92 -6.12 -3.74
N SER A 298 12.30 -4.85 -3.73
CA SER A 298 13.58 -4.41 -3.20
C SER A 298 13.70 -4.68 -1.71
N ARG A 299 12.65 -4.36 -0.96
CA ARG A 299 12.57 -4.71 0.47
C ARG A 299 12.69 -6.20 0.68
N TYR A 300 11.95 -7.02 -0.07
CA TYR A 300 12.06 -8.48 0.04
C TYR A 300 13.48 -9.01 -0.21
N ALA A 301 14.20 -8.42 -1.17
CA ALA A 301 15.55 -8.82 -1.52
C ALA A 301 16.59 -8.42 -0.45
N VAL A 302 16.55 -7.18 0.06
CA VAL A 302 17.67 -6.64 0.86
C VAL A 302 17.43 -6.64 2.37
N THR A 303 16.19 -6.61 2.86
CA THR A 303 15.90 -6.43 4.30
C THR A 303 15.93 -7.73 5.11
N GLY A 304 16.27 -8.85 4.47
CA GLY A 304 16.47 -10.15 5.12
C GLY A 304 15.32 -11.16 4.98
N PHE A 305 14.19 -10.81 4.34
CA PHE A 305 13.10 -11.77 4.14
C PHE A 305 13.52 -12.93 3.25
N MET A 306 13.98 -12.64 2.03
CA MET A 306 14.47 -13.67 1.09
C MET A 306 15.65 -14.43 1.71
N THR A 307 16.56 -13.74 2.39
CA THR A 307 17.70 -14.34 3.11
C THR A 307 17.27 -15.43 4.09
N LEU A 308 16.28 -15.16 4.93
CA LEU A 308 15.75 -16.13 5.90
C LEU A 308 14.96 -17.24 5.23
N GLN A 309 14.22 -16.92 4.16
CA GLN A 309 13.49 -17.91 3.36
C GLN A 309 14.46 -18.89 2.68
N THR A 310 15.51 -18.36 2.06
CA THR A 310 16.62 -19.11 1.45
C THR A 310 17.34 -19.95 2.49
N LEU A 311 17.60 -19.42 3.69
CA LEU A 311 18.22 -20.16 4.79
C LEU A 311 17.41 -21.41 5.18
N VAL A 312 16.11 -21.24 5.45
CA VAL A 312 15.21 -22.37 5.78
C VAL A 312 15.14 -23.34 4.60
N THR A 313 15.06 -22.83 3.37
CA THR A 313 15.04 -23.67 2.17
C THR A 313 16.32 -24.51 2.05
N ARG A 314 17.50 -23.90 2.25
CA ARG A 314 18.79 -24.60 2.28
C ARG A 314 18.84 -25.70 3.32
N PHE A 315 18.33 -25.43 4.51
CA PHE A 315 18.24 -26.42 5.57
C PHE A 315 17.35 -27.61 5.18
N VAL A 316 16.13 -27.32 4.69
CA VAL A 316 15.15 -28.34 4.32
C VAL A 316 15.61 -29.17 3.13
N THR A 317 16.25 -28.56 2.13
CA THR A 317 16.78 -29.28 0.96
C THR A 317 17.97 -30.16 1.36
N CYS A 318 18.92 -29.59 2.11
CA CYS A 318 20.11 -30.29 2.58
C CYS A 318 19.77 -31.49 3.45
N MET A 319 18.80 -31.30 4.36
CA MET A 319 18.42 -32.25 5.39
C MET A 319 19.67 -32.81 6.09
N PRO A 320 20.29 -32.03 6.99
CA PRO A 320 21.53 -32.43 7.65
C PRO A 320 21.42 -33.81 8.32
N GLU A 321 22.53 -34.53 8.44
CA GLU A 321 22.54 -35.78 9.18
C GLU A 321 22.09 -35.56 10.62
N TRP A 322 21.24 -36.46 11.12
CA TRP A 322 20.73 -36.44 12.48
C TRP A 322 21.07 -37.74 13.19
N SER A 323 21.68 -37.62 14.37
CA SER A 323 21.89 -38.74 15.28
C SER A 323 20.87 -38.65 16.41
N SER A 324 19.86 -39.52 16.38
CA SER A 324 18.83 -39.59 17.43
C SER A 324 19.39 -39.97 18.80
N ALA A 325 20.48 -40.76 18.83
CA ALA A 325 21.11 -41.22 20.07
C ALA A 325 21.74 -40.08 20.90
N ASN A 326 22.35 -39.10 20.22
CA ASN A 326 23.05 -37.98 20.87
C ASN A 326 22.31 -36.64 20.74
N GLN A 327 21.16 -36.64 20.05
CA GLN A 327 20.42 -35.43 19.67
C GLN A 327 21.33 -34.37 19.04
N SER A 328 22.16 -34.79 18.08
CA SER A 328 23.16 -33.95 17.44
C SER A 328 23.15 -34.08 15.93
N THR A 329 23.58 -33.03 15.24
CA THR A 329 23.79 -32.99 13.79
C THR A 329 25.26 -32.77 13.45
N THR A 330 25.71 -33.23 12.28
CA THR A 330 27.05 -32.97 11.74
C THR A 330 27.07 -31.76 10.80
N GLY A 331 25.90 -31.19 10.47
CA GLY A 331 25.76 -30.13 9.46
C GLY A 331 26.00 -30.58 8.01
N VAL A 332 26.35 -31.86 7.79
CA VAL A 332 26.57 -32.45 6.47
C VAL A 332 25.23 -32.88 5.88
N CYS A 333 24.98 -32.54 4.61
CA CYS A 333 23.74 -32.91 3.93
C CYS A 333 23.66 -34.41 3.66
N GLN A 334 22.52 -35.03 4.00
CA GLN A 334 22.26 -36.43 3.68
C GLN A 334 22.17 -36.66 2.16
N ARG A 335 21.79 -35.63 1.40
CA ARG A 335 21.71 -35.67 -0.06
C ARG A 335 22.91 -34.95 -0.67
N SER A 336 23.82 -35.69 -1.29
CA SER A 336 24.99 -35.07 -1.93
C SER A 336 24.62 -34.12 -3.08
N GLN A 337 23.45 -34.26 -3.71
CA GLN A 337 23.03 -33.40 -4.82
C GLN A 337 22.64 -31.97 -4.40
N THR A 338 22.42 -31.72 -3.11
CA THR A 338 22.04 -30.40 -2.59
C THR A 338 23.25 -29.54 -2.24
N THR A 339 24.44 -30.11 -2.24
CA THR A 339 25.70 -29.39 -2.07
C THR A 339 26.43 -29.34 -3.41
N ALA A 340 26.73 -28.13 -3.88
CA ALA A 340 27.47 -27.96 -5.12
C ALA A 340 28.92 -28.45 -4.95
N LEU A 341 29.45 -29.09 -6.00
CA LEU A 341 30.85 -29.51 -6.03
C LEU A 341 31.76 -28.28 -6.10
N ALA A 342 32.80 -28.28 -5.26
CA ALA A 342 33.78 -27.20 -5.24
C ALA A 342 34.46 -27.07 -6.61
N SER A 343 34.44 -25.86 -7.17
CA SER A 343 35.15 -25.52 -8.39
C SER A 343 35.56 -24.06 -8.34
N THR A 344 36.73 -23.74 -8.90
CA THR A 344 37.28 -22.38 -8.83
C THR A 344 36.36 -21.34 -9.43
N SER A 345 35.66 -21.66 -10.54
CA SER A 345 34.71 -20.75 -11.18
C SER A 345 33.46 -20.53 -10.33
N LEU A 346 32.89 -21.60 -9.77
CA LEU A 346 31.68 -21.50 -8.93
C LEU A 346 32.00 -20.75 -7.65
N ASP A 347 33.07 -21.14 -6.96
CA ASP A 347 33.46 -20.54 -5.69
C ASP A 347 33.78 -19.04 -5.86
N SER A 348 34.38 -18.64 -7.00
CA SER A 348 34.59 -17.22 -7.28
C SER A 348 33.25 -16.47 -7.46
N ALA A 349 32.29 -17.05 -8.17
CA ALA A 349 30.97 -16.47 -8.37
C ALA A 349 30.17 -16.40 -7.06
N LEU A 350 30.26 -17.43 -6.20
CA LEU A 350 29.62 -17.45 -4.89
C LEU A 350 30.22 -16.38 -3.96
N LEU A 351 31.54 -16.18 -3.97
CA LEU A 351 32.16 -15.14 -3.15
C LEU A 351 31.89 -13.72 -3.68
N GLU A 352 31.65 -13.57 -4.98
CA GLU A 352 31.23 -12.30 -5.59
C GLU A 352 29.88 -11.82 -5.00
N THR A 353 28.96 -12.74 -4.69
CA THR A 353 27.67 -12.36 -4.08
C THR A 353 27.80 -11.70 -2.71
N LEU A 354 28.86 -12.02 -1.96
CA LEU A 354 29.16 -11.34 -0.69
C LEU A 354 29.74 -9.93 -0.91
N THR A 355 30.36 -9.68 -2.07
CA THR A 355 30.85 -8.36 -2.45
C THR A 355 29.71 -7.44 -2.85
N ASP A 356 28.68 -7.99 -3.52
CA ASP A 356 27.49 -7.27 -3.96
C ASP A 356 26.42 -7.11 -2.85
N ASP A 357 26.63 -7.72 -1.68
CA ASP A 357 25.72 -7.63 -0.54
C ASP A 357 25.74 -6.23 0.08
N VAL A 358 24.63 -5.51 -0.06
CA VAL A 358 24.46 -4.16 0.47
C VAL A 358 24.61 -4.08 1.99
N LEU A 359 24.18 -5.12 2.74
CA LEU A 359 24.25 -5.09 4.20
C LEU A 359 25.69 -5.19 4.70
N ILE A 360 26.53 -5.95 3.99
CA ILE A 360 27.97 -6.01 4.27
C ILE A 360 28.62 -4.65 3.96
N GLN A 361 28.28 -4.06 2.82
CA GLN A 361 28.78 -2.74 2.42
C GLN A 361 28.39 -1.66 3.44
N GLU A 362 27.15 -1.68 3.93
CA GLU A 362 26.68 -0.76 4.96
C GLU A 362 27.52 -0.86 6.23
N VAL A 363 27.80 -2.08 6.72
CA VAL A 363 28.62 -2.29 7.93
C VAL A 363 30.04 -1.74 7.73
N ILE A 364 30.65 -1.98 6.57
CA ILE A 364 31.99 -1.47 6.24
C ILE A 364 31.98 0.07 6.18
N ASN A 365 30.92 0.67 5.65
CA ASN A 365 30.78 2.11 5.47
C ASN A 365 30.41 2.87 6.76
N THR A 366 30.21 2.19 7.89
CA THR A 366 29.97 2.83 9.21
C THR A 366 31.11 3.73 9.68
N GLY A 367 32.31 3.63 9.07
CA GLY A 367 33.50 4.37 9.47
C GLY A 367 34.17 3.85 10.75
N LEU A 368 33.64 2.77 11.33
CA LEU A 368 34.22 2.06 12.49
C LEU A 368 35.27 1.02 12.08
N VAL A 369 35.31 0.65 10.79
CA VAL A 369 36.35 -0.21 10.20
C VAL A 369 37.46 0.70 9.65
N SER A 370 38.69 0.49 10.08
CA SER A 370 39.82 1.32 9.66
C SER A 370 40.24 1.00 8.21
N GLY A 371 40.43 2.05 7.40
CA GLY A 371 40.81 1.95 5.99
C GLY A 371 39.61 1.83 5.03
N ASN A 372 39.62 2.63 3.95
CA ASN A 372 38.63 2.56 2.85
C ASN A 372 38.80 1.26 2.05
N SER A 373 38.52 0.12 2.67
CA SER A 373 38.65 -1.20 2.07
C SER A 373 37.28 -1.73 1.69
N SER A 374 37.05 -1.92 0.38
CA SER A 374 35.87 -2.64 -0.10
C SER A 374 35.90 -4.09 0.39
N PHE A 375 34.75 -4.76 0.51
CA PHE A 375 34.70 -6.17 0.88
C PHE A 375 35.56 -7.05 -0.05
N SER A 376 35.63 -6.72 -1.34
CA SER A 376 36.53 -7.37 -2.31
C SER A 376 38.00 -7.34 -1.88
N SER A 377 38.45 -6.25 -1.25
CA SER A 377 39.82 -6.11 -0.74
C SER A 377 40.05 -7.00 0.48
N ILE A 378 39.09 -7.03 1.41
CA ILE A 378 39.11 -7.90 2.59
C ILE A 378 39.14 -9.37 2.14
N LEU A 379 38.27 -9.75 1.20
CA LEU A 379 38.19 -11.09 0.64
C LEU A 379 39.52 -11.53 0.00
N LYS A 380 40.25 -10.64 -0.67
CA LYS A 380 41.59 -10.95 -1.22
C LYS A 380 42.61 -11.26 -0.13
N SER A 381 42.55 -10.56 1.01
CA SER A 381 43.45 -10.79 2.15
C SER A 381 43.11 -12.01 3.03
N MET A 382 41.90 -12.56 2.91
CA MET A 382 41.48 -13.74 3.70
C MET A 382 42.27 -15.00 3.35
N SER A 383 42.54 -15.83 4.37
CA SER A 383 43.11 -17.16 4.16
C SER A 383 42.12 -18.12 3.49
N ASN A 384 42.63 -19.21 2.91
CA ASN A 384 41.79 -20.20 2.23
C ASN A 384 40.79 -20.88 3.17
N SER A 385 41.10 -21.05 4.46
CA SER A 385 40.16 -21.65 5.42
C SER A 385 39.00 -20.70 5.75
N MET A 386 39.24 -19.39 5.84
CA MET A 386 38.15 -18.42 6.02
C MET A 386 37.23 -18.37 4.80
N LYS A 387 37.80 -18.42 3.59
CA LYS A 387 37.02 -18.48 2.35
C LYS A 387 36.16 -19.74 2.28
N GLU A 388 36.69 -20.88 2.73
CA GLU A 388 35.95 -22.14 2.76
C GLU A 388 34.77 -22.09 3.75
N LEU A 389 34.93 -21.42 4.90
CA LEU A 389 33.81 -21.19 5.83
C LEU A 389 32.69 -20.35 5.19
N LEU A 390 33.04 -19.30 4.44
CA LEU A 390 32.05 -18.50 3.69
C LEU A 390 31.37 -19.29 2.56
N LEU A 391 32.11 -20.17 1.90
CA LEU A 391 31.62 -20.98 0.78
C LEU A 391 30.69 -22.12 1.22
N THR A 392 30.90 -22.68 2.42
CA THR A 392 30.14 -23.82 2.94
C THR A 392 28.61 -23.63 2.86
N PRO A 393 28.02 -22.52 3.37
CA PRO A 393 26.60 -22.26 3.20
C PRO A 393 26.20 -21.89 1.76
N LEU A 394 27.07 -21.21 1.01
CA LEU A 394 26.76 -20.73 -0.34
C LEU A 394 26.70 -21.85 -1.38
N ARG A 395 27.37 -22.98 -1.12
CA ARG A 395 27.28 -24.19 -1.94
C ARG A 395 25.99 -24.98 -1.70
N GLN A 396 25.21 -24.69 -0.65
CA GLN A 396 23.94 -25.38 -0.37
C GLN A 396 22.81 -24.85 -1.26
N ALA A 397 22.00 -25.75 -1.82
CA ALA A 397 20.89 -25.42 -2.69
C ALA A 397 19.71 -24.81 -1.91
N PRO A 398 19.08 -23.70 -2.35
CA PRO A 398 19.38 -22.97 -3.57
C PRO A 398 20.67 -22.13 -3.46
N GLN A 399 21.57 -22.34 -4.42
CA GLN A 399 22.76 -21.52 -4.58
C GLN A 399 22.40 -20.22 -5.33
N PRO A 400 23.11 -19.12 -5.08
CA PRO A 400 22.94 -17.88 -5.82
C PRO A 400 23.62 -17.98 -7.21
N PHE A 401 23.23 -18.96 -8.04
CA PHE A 401 23.90 -19.28 -9.32
C PHE A 401 23.89 -18.13 -10.34
N MET A 402 22.95 -17.17 -10.22
CA MET A 402 22.92 -15.90 -10.96
C MET A 402 23.09 -14.66 -10.06
N GLY A 403 23.92 -14.79 -9.01
CA GLY A 403 24.21 -13.70 -8.08
C GLY A 403 23.05 -13.31 -7.17
N ALA A 404 22.04 -14.19 -7.04
CA ALA A 404 20.79 -13.94 -6.32
C ALA A 404 20.13 -12.60 -6.70
N THR A 405 20.17 -12.27 -8.00
CA THR A 405 19.62 -11.03 -8.52
C THR A 405 18.10 -11.09 -8.62
N VAL A 406 17.45 -10.01 -8.20
CA VAL A 406 16.03 -9.75 -8.34
C VAL A 406 15.88 -8.47 -9.15
N ALA A 407 15.12 -8.55 -10.23
CA ALA A 407 14.87 -7.42 -11.13
C ALA A 407 13.39 -7.40 -11.53
N PRO A 408 12.82 -6.20 -11.75
CA PRO A 408 11.48 -6.08 -12.26
C PRO A 408 11.45 -6.41 -13.75
N PHE A 409 10.29 -6.86 -14.22
CA PHE A 409 10.02 -6.93 -15.65
C PHE A 409 10.02 -5.52 -16.25
N ALA A 410 10.48 -5.41 -17.50
CA ALA A 410 10.38 -4.17 -18.25
C ALA A 410 8.91 -3.82 -18.50
N VAL A 411 8.64 -2.52 -18.64
CA VAL A 411 7.30 -1.99 -18.94
C VAL A 411 7.16 -1.64 -20.41
N ASP A 412 5.93 -1.69 -20.91
CA ASP A 412 5.57 -1.13 -22.21
C ASP A 412 5.54 0.41 -22.15
N SER A 413 5.56 1.07 -23.29
CA SER A 413 5.45 2.54 -23.33
C SER A 413 4.05 3.00 -22.92
N PHE A 414 3.97 4.02 -22.08
CA PHE A 414 2.71 4.63 -21.65
C PHE A 414 2.86 6.14 -21.49
N ASP A 415 1.73 6.85 -21.49
CA ASP A 415 1.70 8.29 -21.21
C ASP A 415 1.38 8.51 -19.75
N ASN A 416 2.22 9.30 -19.06
CA ASN A 416 2.02 9.66 -17.67
C ASN A 416 1.61 11.11 -17.49
N SER A 417 0.50 11.37 -16.80
CA SER A 417 0.06 12.71 -16.44
C SER A 417 0.14 12.95 -14.93
N SER A 418 1.23 13.57 -14.49
CA SER A 418 1.49 13.90 -13.07
C SER A 418 0.46 14.87 -12.44
N PHE A 419 -0.38 15.48 -13.27
CA PHE A 419 -1.48 16.34 -12.84
C PHE A 419 -2.39 15.64 -11.83
N TYR A 420 -2.86 14.43 -12.15
CA TYR A 420 -3.83 13.71 -11.34
C TYR A 420 -3.24 13.28 -9.99
N ASP A 421 -1.98 12.86 -9.97
CA ASP A 421 -1.28 12.51 -8.72
C ASP A 421 -1.15 13.72 -7.80
N THR A 422 -0.79 14.87 -8.38
CA THR A 422 -0.63 16.15 -7.64
C THR A 422 -1.93 16.61 -7.00
N ILE A 423 -3.07 16.41 -7.67
CA ILE A 423 -4.37 16.86 -7.19
C ILE A 423 -5.21 15.76 -6.54
N SER A 424 -4.71 14.53 -6.45
CA SER A 424 -5.43 13.32 -6.00
C SER A 424 -6.27 13.54 -4.74
N ASN A 425 -5.71 14.22 -3.73
CA ASN A 425 -6.36 14.52 -2.46
C ASN A 425 -7.48 15.58 -2.55
N VAL A 426 -7.35 16.54 -3.47
CA VAL A 426 -8.29 17.67 -3.62
C VAL A 426 -9.32 17.40 -4.72
N PHE A 427 -9.03 16.47 -5.63
CA PHE A 427 -9.83 16.18 -6.80
C PHE A 427 -11.28 15.79 -6.46
N PRO A 428 -11.56 14.86 -5.53
CA PRO A 428 -12.92 14.56 -5.08
C PRO A 428 -13.66 15.77 -4.48
N VAL A 429 -12.95 16.61 -3.72
CA VAL A 429 -13.51 17.77 -3.04
C VAL A 429 -14.04 18.78 -4.05
N ILE A 430 -13.31 19.01 -5.15
CA ILE A 430 -13.71 19.95 -6.20
C ILE A 430 -15.03 19.50 -6.85
N PHE A 431 -15.18 18.21 -7.15
CA PHE A 431 -16.43 17.67 -7.69
C PHE A 431 -17.58 17.72 -6.66
N ALA A 432 -17.32 17.48 -5.37
CA ALA A 432 -18.33 17.66 -4.33
C ALA A 432 -18.81 19.12 -4.25
N LEU A 433 -17.89 20.09 -4.27
CA LEU A 433 -18.21 21.52 -4.25
C LEU A 433 -19.01 21.95 -5.48
N ALA A 434 -18.71 21.41 -6.66
CA ALA A 434 -19.46 21.66 -7.88
C ALA A 434 -20.96 21.33 -7.74
N TYR A 435 -21.29 20.24 -7.04
CA TYR A 435 -22.67 19.78 -6.87
C TYR A 435 -23.40 20.41 -5.67
N LEU A 436 -22.71 21.16 -4.80
CA LEU A 436 -23.35 21.91 -3.71
C LEU A 436 -24.37 22.93 -4.22
N PHE A 437 -24.07 23.60 -5.34
CA PHE A 437 -25.02 24.53 -5.95
C PHE A 437 -26.27 23.79 -6.45
N THR A 438 -26.07 22.66 -7.13
CA THR A 438 -27.14 21.83 -7.69
C THR A 438 -28.09 21.33 -6.60
N ILE A 439 -27.57 20.73 -5.53
CA ILE A 439 -28.39 20.23 -4.42
C ILE A 439 -29.15 21.37 -3.71
N SER A 440 -28.49 22.52 -3.49
CA SER A 440 -29.10 23.70 -2.86
C SER A 440 -30.31 24.19 -3.65
N ARG A 441 -30.19 24.30 -4.98
CA ARG A 441 -31.29 24.75 -5.84
C ARG A 441 -32.44 23.76 -5.88
N ILE A 442 -32.16 22.47 -5.95
CA ILE A 442 -33.18 21.43 -5.88
C ILE A 442 -33.96 21.53 -4.55
N LEU A 443 -33.24 21.65 -3.43
CA LEU A 443 -33.84 21.81 -2.10
C LEU A 443 -34.73 23.06 -1.99
N VAL A 444 -34.24 24.21 -2.45
CA VAL A 444 -35.03 25.45 -2.43
C VAL A 444 -36.34 25.26 -3.18
N VAL A 445 -36.31 24.66 -4.37
CA VAL A 445 -37.53 24.44 -5.17
C VAL A 445 -38.53 23.53 -4.45
N PHE A 446 -38.07 22.40 -3.92
CA PHE A 446 -38.96 21.46 -3.22
C PHE A 446 -39.53 22.05 -1.93
N ILE A 447 -38.71 22.75 -1.13
CA ILE A 447 -39.15 23.29 0.16
C ILE A 447 -39.96 24.57 -0.02
N GLN A 448 -39.62 25.44 -0.97
CA GLN A 448 -40.37 26.68 -1.23
C GLN A 448 -41.81 26.38 -1.70
N GLU A 449 -42.01 25.30 -2.46
CA GLU A 449 -43.34 24.85 -2.86
C GLU A 449 -44.20 24.41 -1.65
N LYS A 450 -43.56 23.86 -0.61
CA LYS A 450 -44.20 23.55 0.67
C LYS A 450 -44.43 24.81 1.50
N GLU A 451 -43.41 25.66 1.64
CA GLU A 451 -43.44 26.89 2.43
C GLU A 451 -44.54 27.84 1.97
N LEU A 452 -44.72 28.00 0.66
CA LEU A 452 -45.77 28.84 0.06
C LEU A 452 -47.14 28.15 0.01
N ARG A 453 -47.27 26.94 0.56
CA ARG A 453 -48.48 26.09 0.51
C ARG A 453 -49.03 25.84 -0.90
N LEU A 454 -48.21 26.02 -1.93
CA LEU A 454 -48.58 25.78 -3.33
C LEU A 454 -48.90 24.30 -3.56
N ARG A 455 -48.21 23.40 -2.84
CA ARG A 455 -48.50 21.95 -2.87
C ARG A 455 -49.91 21.63 -2.36
N GLU A 456 -50.34 22.24 -1.26
CA GLU A 456 -51.68 22.04 -0.70
C GLU A 456 -52.76 22.67 -1.59
N PHE A 457 -52.49 23.85 -2.16
CA PHE A 457 -53.36 24.48 -3.14
C PHE A 457 -53.60 23.59 -4.38
N MET A 458 -52.56 22.98 -4.94
CA MET A 458 -52.70 22.06 -6.09
C MET A 458 -53.49 20.79 -5.72
N LYS A 459 -53.37 20.29 -4.48
CA LYS A 459 -54.17 19.17 -4.01
C LYS A 459 -55.67 19.51 -3.90
N ILE A 460 -56.01 20.73 -3.47
CA ILE A 460 -57.40 21.24 -3.48
C ILE A 460 -57.96 21.30 -4.90
N LEU A 461 -57.13 21.62 -5.91
CA LEU A 461 -57.51 21.61 -7.33
C LEU A 461 -57.68 20.19 -7.92
N GLY A 462 -57.50 19.14 -7.11
CA GLY A 462 -57.69 17.74 -7.50
C GLY A 462 -56.45 17.08 -8.09
N VAL A 463 -55.26 17.67 -7.92
CA VAL A 463 -54.00 17.07 -8.35
C VAL A 463 -53.46 16.10 -7.29
N SER A 464 -53.07 14.89 -7.70
CA SER A 464 -52.46 13.93 -6.77
C SER A 464 -51.04 14.32 -6.37
N GLU A 465 -50.64 14.07 -5.13
CA GLU A 465 -49.29 14.37 -4.61
C GLU A 465 -48.19 13.65 -5.40
N LYS A 466 -48.43 12.40 -5.78
CA LYS A 466 -47.54 11.60 -6.64
C LYS A 466 -47.30 12.28 -7.99
N SER A 467 -48.33 12.87 -8.59
CA SER A 467 -48.19 13.60 -9.86
C SER A 467 -47.31 14.84 -9.71
N ILE A 468 -47.44 15.58 -8.60
CA ILE A 468 -46.62 16.78 -8.33
C ILE A 468 -45.13 16.39 -8.26
N ILE A 469 -44.80 15.39 -7.43
CA ILE A 469 -43.41 14.94 -7.25
C ILE A 469 -42.84 14.38 -8.55
N SER A 470 -43.60 13.53 -9.25
CA SER A 470 -43.19 12.93 -10.52
C SER A 470 -42.89 13.99 -11.58
N THR A 471 -43.68 15.07 -11.68
CA THR A 471 -43.38 16.15 -12.62
C THR A 471 -42.11 16.92 -12.29
N TRP A 472 -41.79 17.11 -11.01
CA TRP A 472 -40.52 17.73 -10.61
C TRP A 472 -39.33 16.81 -10.90
N TYR A 473 -39.46 15.52 -10.63
CA TYR A 473 -38.47 14.51 -11.02
C TYR A 473 -38.21 14.56 -12.53
N MET A 474 -39.25 14.48 -13.36
CA MET A 474 -39.09 14.55 -14.83
C MET A 474 -38.39 15.83 -15.29
N THR A 475 -38.76 16.99 -14.73
CA THR A 475 -38.12 18.27 -15.07
C THR A 475 -36.64 18.26 -14.72
N TYR A 476 -36.27 17.82 -13.51
CA TYR A 476 -34.88 17.79 -13.07
C TYR A 476 -34.05 16.71 -13.75
N THR A 477 -34.63 15.53 -14.03
CA THR A 477 -33.98 14.49 -14.84
C THR A 477 -33.58 15.03 -16.21
N LEU A 478 -34.43 15.82 -16.87
CA LEU A 478 -34.07 16.44 -18.16
C LEU A 478 -32.94 17.48 -18.02
N ILE A 479 -32.99 18.31 -16.98
CA ILE A 479 -31.93 19.32 -16.72
C ILE A 479 -30.59 18.62 -16.44
N LEU A 480 -30.60 17.60 -15.58
CA LEU A 480 -29.41 16.81 -15.22
C LEU A 480 -28.90 15.96 -16.38
N PHE A 481 -29.78 15.47 -17.25
CA PHE A 481 -29.40 14.77 -18.48
C PHE A 481 -28.61 15.68 -19.42
N VAL A 482 -29.13 16.89 -19.69
CA VAL A 482 -28.40 17.89 -20.50
C VAL A 482 -27.10 18.28 -19.80
N GLY A 483 -27.13 18.49 -18.48
CA GLY A 483 -25.92 18.82 -17.72
C GLY A 483 -24.86 17.73 -17.74
N ALA A 484 -25.25 16.45 -17.69
CA ALA A 484 -24.34 15.33 -17.78
C ALA A 484 -23.71 15.21 -19.18
N ILE A 485 -24.47 15.49 -20.25
CA ILE A 485 -23.91 15.55 -21.61
C ILE A 485 -22.83 16.62 -21.70
N VAL A 486 -23.11 17.83 -21.23
CA VAL A 486 -22.13 18.93 -21.29
C VAL A 486 -20.91 18.62 -20.40
N GLN A 487 -21.10 18.03 -19.22
CA GLN A 487 -19.99 17.57 -18.38
C GLN A 487 -19.14 16.50 -19.06
N ALA A 488 -19.75 15.53 -19.73
CA ALA A 488 -19.02 14.48 -20.45
C ALA A 488 -18.21 15.03 -21.63
N LEU A 489 -18.79 15.97 -22.40
CA LEU A 489 -18.08 16.66 -23.48
C LEU A 489 -16.95 17.55 -22.95
N ALA A 490 -17.18 18.28 -21.85
CA ALA A 490 -16.15 19.08 -21.20
C ALA A 490 -15.01 18.21 -20.65
N GLY A 491 -15.34 17.02 -20.11
CA GLY A 491 -14.38 16.02 -19.69
C GLY A 491 -13.49 15.57 -20.85
N LEU A 492 -14.09 15.17 -21.98
CA LEU A 492 -13.36 14.70 -23.16
C LEU A 492 -12.31 15.71 -23.67
N VAL A 493 -12.65 17.00 -23.68
CA VAL A 493 -11.79 18.04 -24.28
C VAL A 493 -10.54 18.33 -23.44
N GLY A 494 -10.55 18.04 -22.13
CA GLY A 494 -9.44 18.40 -21.27
C GLY A 494 -9.16 17.38 -20.17
N LEU A 495 -10.14 17.16 -19.30
CA LEU A 495 -9.91 16.47 -18.04
C LEU A 495 -9.85 14.95 -18.13
N PHE A 496 -10.57 14.31 -19.04
CA PHE A 496 -10.63 12.85 -19.18
C PHE A 496 -10.60 12.45 -20.67
N PRO A 497 -9.49 12.70 -21.38
CA PRO A 497 -9.40 12.46 -22.82
C PRO A 497 -9.39 10.97 -23.20
N ASN A 498 -8.88 10.10 -22.33
CA ASN A 498 -8.73 8.66 -22.63
C ASN A 498 -9.93 7.84 -22.16
N THR A 499 -10.72 8.36 -21.22
CA THR A 499 -11.94 7.73 -20.72
C THR A 499 -13.07 7.82 -21.73
N SER A 500 -13.84 6.73 -21.85
CA SER A 500 -14.99 6.69 -22.75
C SER A 500 -16.08 7.70 -22.33
N VAL A 501 -16.46 8.56 -23.29
CA VAL A 501 -17.46 9.64 -23.09
C VAL A 501 -18.79 9.11 -22.54
N ILE A 502 -19.19 7.90 -22.94
CA ILE A 502 -20.44 7.27 -22.50
C ILE A 502 -20.38 6.92 -21.01
N LEU A 503 -19.25 6.41 -20.51
CA LEU A 503 -19.09 6.10 -19.08
C LEU A 503 -19.02 7.38 -18.25
N THR A 504 -18.32 8.41 -18.72
CA THR A 504 -18.29 9.73 -18.07
C THR A 504 -19.69 10.34 -18.00
N PHE A 505 -20.47 10.23 -19.09
CA PHE A 505 -21.87 10.65 -19.12
C PHE A 505 -22.71 9.88 -18.10
N LEU A 506 -22.64 8.55 -18.10
CA LEU A 506 -23.40 7.70 -17.17
C LEU A 506 -23.06 8.02 -15.71
N PHE A 507 -21.78 8.24 -15.41
CA PHE A 507 -21.29 8.59 -14.08
C PHE A 507 -21.93 9.88 -13.55
N PHE A 508 -21.79 10.99 -14.28
CA PHE A 508 -22.38 12.26 -13.85
C PHE A 508 -23.91 12.27 -13.89
N PHE A 509 -24.52 11.55 -14.83
CA PHE A 509 -25.99 11.46 -14.90
C PHE A 509 -26.57 10.69 -13.72
N LEU A 510 -26.03 9.51 -13.40
CA LEU A 510 -26.50 8.68 -12.29
C LEU A 510 -26.22 9.36 -10.95
N PHE A 511 -25.06 10.00 -10.79
CA PHE A 511 -24.78 10.82 -9.62
C PHE A 511 -25.73 12.02 -9.51
N GLY A 512 -26.05 12.70 -10.61
CA GLY A 512 -27.06 13.75 -10.61
C GLY A 512 -28.44 13.24 -10.13
N MET A 513 -28.83 12.04 -10.56
CA MET A 513 -30.08 11.39 -10.15
C MET A 513 -30.09 11.01 -8.67
N SER A 514 -28.97 10.52 -8.12
CA SER A 514 -28.87 10.23 -6.68
C SER A 514 -28.91 11.53 -5.85
N VAL A 515 -28.29 12.61 -6.31
CA VAL A 515 -28.37 13.95 -5.68
C VAL A 515 -29.80 14.48 -5.69
N LEU A 516 -30.54 14.31 -6.79
CA LEU A 516 -31.96 14.67 -6.86
C LEU A 516 -32.80 13.89 -5.83
N ALA A 517 -32.55 12.58 -5.71
CA ALA A 517 -33.25 11.74 -4.76
C ALA A 517 -32.92 12.10 -3.30
N LEU A 518 -31.64 12.38 -3.01
CA LEU A 518 -31.18 12.86 -1.70
C LEU A 518 -31.80 14.22 -1.34
N ALA A 519 -31.84 15.15 -2.29
CA ALA A 519 -32.46 16.45 -2.08
C ALA A 519 -33.97 16.32 -1.80
N TYR A 520 -34.65 15.41 -2.50
CA TYR A 520 -36.05 15.12 -2.23
C TYR A 520 -36.24 14.56 -0.81
N LEU A 521 -35.42 13.59 -0.38
CA LEU A 521 -35.43 13.05 0.98
C LEU A 521 -35.22 14.15 2.04
N VAL A 522 -34.19 14.98 1.88
CA VAL A 522 -33.92 16.07 2.83
C VAL A 522 -35.06 17.09 2.85
N SER A 523 -35.69 17.36 1.69
CA SER A 523 -36.82 18.28 1.59
C SER A 523 -38.04 17.85 2.39
N THR A 524 -38.19 16.57 2.76
CA THR A 524 -39.32 16.08 3.58
C THR A 524 -39.21 16.46 5.05
N ILE A 525 -38.02 16.81 5.52
CA ILE A 525 -37.74 17.11 6.93
C ILE A 525 -37.91 18.61 7.23
N PHE A 526 -37.76 19.48 6.23
CA PHE A 526 -37.76 20.93 6.42
C PHE A 526 -38.97 21.63 5.81
N SER A 527 -39.51 22.61 6.53
CA SER A 527 -40.64 23.46 6.12
C SER A 527 -40.21 24.86 5.63
N LYS A 528 -38.97 25.28 5.90
CA LYS A 528 -38.41 26.59 5.54
C LYS A 528 -37.28 26.46 4.52
N ALA A 529 -37.42 27.11 3.36
CA ALA A 529 -36.52 26.90 2.23
C ALA A 529 -35.08 27.28 2.53
N ARG A 530 -34.86 28.44 3.17
CA ARG A 530 -33.50 28.93 3.52
C ARG A 530 -32.77 28.00 4.50
N VAL A 531 -33.46 27.53 5.53
CA VAL A 531 -32.86 26.66 6.55
C VAL A 531 -32.60 25.28 5.96
N GLY A 532 -33.59 24.70 5.27
CA GLY A 532 -33.43 23.36 4.71
C GLY A 532 -32.42 23.28 3.56
N SER A 533 -32.28 24.34 2.74
CA SER A 533 -31.22 24.37 1.72
C SER A 533 -29.83 24.45 2.35
N PHE A 534 -29.65 25.28 3.39
CA PHE A 534 -28.37 25.41 4.09
C PHE A 534 -27.99 24.10 4.80
N VAL A 535 -28.92 23.54 5.59
CA VAL A 535 -28.66 22.27 6.31
C VAL A 535 -28.44 21.13 5.33
N GLY A 536 -29.19 21.06 4.22
CA GLY A 536 -28.97 20.04 3.20
C GLY A 536 -27.61 20.13 2.52
N MET A 537 -27.08 21.34 2.27
CA MET A 537 -25.71 21.52 1.79
C MET A 537 -24.68 21.04 2.83
N VAL A 538 -24.87 21.36 4.11
CA VAL A 538 -23.97 20.91 5.19
C VAL A 538 -23.97 19.39 5.31
N VAL A 539 -25.15 18.75 5.25
CA VAL A 539 -25.29 17.29 5.30
C VAL A 539 -24.60 16.63 4.10
N PHE A 540 -24.79 17.17 2.89
CA PHE A 540 -24.12 16.67 1.70
C PHE A 540 -22.59 16.78 1.80
N PHE A 541 -22.08 17.91 2.30
CA PHE A 541 -20.64 18.08 2.50
C PHE A 541 -20.10 17.16 3.60
N PHE A 542 -20.84 16.96 4.69
CA PHE A 542 -20.47 16.01 5.74
C PHE A 542 -20.41 14.57 5.21
N MET A 543 -21.37 14.16 4.37
CA MET A 543 -21.34 12.87 3.68
C MET A 543 -20.09 12.72 2.81
N HIS A 544 -19.64 13.78 2.15
CA HIS A 544 -18.38 13.77 1.40
C HIS A 544 -17.17 13.64 2.32
N VAL A 545 -17.09 14.36 3.44
CA VAL A 545 -15.96 14.26 4.38
C VAL A 545 -15.77 12.83 4.90
N LEU A 546 -16.85 12.05 5.03
CA LEU A 546 -16.76 10.63 5.40
C LEU A 546 -16.04 9.77 4.36
N SER A 547 -15.89 10.22 3.10
CA SER A 547 -15.10 9.50 2.10
C SER A 547 -13.62 9.40 2.49
N GLN A 548 -13.11 10.36 3.25
CA GLN A 548 -11.72 10.41 3.71
C GLN A 548 -11.40 9.32 4.75
N ALA A 549 -12.42 8.66 5.31
CA ALA A 549 -12.21 7.52 6.20
C ALA A 549 -11.87 6.21 5.45
N PHE A 550 -12.05 6.17 4.13
CA PHE A 550 -11.75 5.00 3.30
C PHE A 550 -10.37 5.16 2.65
N THR A 551 -9.45 4.27 3.00
CA THR A 551 -8.08 4.20 2.44
C THR A 551 -7.98 3.13 1.35
N ALA A 552 -6.84 3.04 0.65
CA ALA A 552 -6.56 1.96 -0.30
C ALA A 552 -6.73 0.57 0.33
N GLU A 553 -6.35 0.42 1.61
CA GLU A 553 -6.46 -0.82 2.38
C GLU A 553 -7.88 -1.12 2.91
N THR A 554 -8.86 -0.26 2.68
CA THR A 554 -10.22 -0.55 3.15
C THR A 554 -10.89 -1.58 2.24
N ALA A 555 -11.45 -2.64 2.81
CA ALA A 555 -12.08 -3.73 2.06
C ALA A 555 -13.17 -3.25 1.09
N GLU A 556 -13.27 -3.90 -0.08
CA GLU A 556 -14.23 -3.55 -1.15
C GLU A 556 -15.68 -3.46 -0.65
N GLY A 557 -16.10 -4.42 0.20
CA GLY A 557 -17.44 -4.42 0.78
C GLY A 557 -17.72 -3.21 1.67
N ALA A 558 -16.73 -2.75 2.45
CA ALA A 558 -16.88 -1.58 3.30
C ALA A 558 -16.98 -0.29 2.46
N LYS A 559 -16.17 -0.16 1.40
CA LYS A 559 -16.28 0.96 0.43
C LYS A 559 -17.63 0.96 -0.27
N THR A 560 -18.12 -0.21 -0.67
CA THR A 560 -19.43 -0.37 -1.32
C THR A 560 -20.58 0.07 -0.40
N ILE A 561 -20.55 -0.32 0.88
CA ILE A 561 -21.55 0.15 1.86
C ILE A 561 -21.41 1.67 2.09
N GLY A 562 -20.18 2.17 2.13
CA GLY A 562 -19.90 3.61 2.22
C GLY A 562 -20.54 4.41 1.08
N CYS A 563 -20.60 3.84 -0.13
CA CYS A 563 -21.26 4.47 -1.28
C CYS A 563 -22.76 4.71 -1.10
N LEU A 564 -23.43 4.09 -0.10
CA LEU A 564 -24.80 4.43 0.27
C LEU A 564 -24.94 5.90 0.68
N LEU A 565 -23.84 6.54 1.07
CA LEU A 565 -23.73 7.99 1.12
C LEU A 565 -23.23 8.46 -0.25
N SER A 566 -24.14 8.90 -1.11
CA SER A 566 -23.84 9.16 -2.52
C SER A 566 -22.57 10.01 -2.78
N PRO A 567 -22.21 11.04 -1.99
CA PRO A 567 -20.94 11.78 -2.17
C PRO A 567 -19.66 10.94 -1.96
N VAL A 568 -19.73 9.87 -1.16
CA VAL A 568 -18.63 8.89 -1.02
C VAL A 568 -18.42 8.14 -2.33
N GLY A 569 -19.50 7.68 -2.96
CA GLY A 569 -19.44 7.03 -4.28
C GLY A 569 -18.87 7.95 -5.38
N LEU A 570 -19.19 9.25 -5.34
CA LEU A 570 -18.57 10.25 -6.22
C LEU A 570 -17.06 10.30 -6.00
N SER A 571 -16.65 10.38 -4.74
CA SER A 571 -15.26 10.60 -4.37
C SER A 571 -14.38 9.42 -4.79
N LEU A 572 -14.82 8.19 -4.48
CA LEU A 572 -14.13 6.97 -4.89
C LEU A 572 -14.16 6.77 -6.42
N GLY A 573 -15.28 7.07 -7.09
CA GLY A 573 -15.38 6.92 -8.54
C GLY A 573 -14.50 7.91 -9.32
N VAL A 574 -14.38 9.15 -8.82
CA VAL A 574 -13.51 10.17 -9.41
C VAL A 574 -12.02 9.84 -9.19
N GLN A 575 -11.65 9.22 -8.06
CA GLN A 575 -10.30 8.70 -7.86
C GLN A 575 -9.95 7.63 -8.90
N VAL A 576 -10.85 6.66 -9.14
CA VAL A 576 -10.62 5.65 -10.19
C VAL A 576 -10.49 6.26 -11.59
N LEU A 577 -11.25 7.32 -11.89
CA LEU A 577 -11.07 8.07 -13.14
C LEU A 577 -9.72 8.77 -13.21
N ALA A 578 -9.24 9.33 -12.09
CA ALA A 578 -7.95 10.00 -12.02
C ALA A 578 -6.81 9.01 -12.26
N ASP A 579 -6.78 7.89 -11.53
CA ASP A 579 -5.71 6.90 -11.59
C ASP A 579 -5.62 6.25 -12.98
N ALA A 580 -6.76 5.94 -13.60
CA ALA A 580 -6.79 5.39 -14.96
C ALA A 580 -6.30 6.41 -16.01
N GLU A 581 -6.47 7.70 -15.76
CA GLU A 581 -6.03 8.77 -16.67
C GLU A 581 -4.59 9.20 -16.41
N THR A 582 -4.06 9.00 -15.21
CA THR A 582 -2.63 9.14 -14.89
C THR A 582 -1.80 8.34 -15.88
N THR A 583 -2.18 7.08 -16.14
CA THR A 583 -1.40 6.14 -16.97
C THR A 583 -1.81 6.12 -18.44
N GLY A 584 -2.68 7.04 -18.86
CA GLY A 584 -3.15 7.15 -20.24
C GLY A 584 -4.13 6.06 -20.69
N ALA A 585 -4.42 5.06 -19.86
CA ALA A 585 -5.34 3.97 -20.22
C ALA A 585 -6.82 4.42 -20.28
N GLY A 586 -7.23 5.28 -19.35
CA GLY A 586 -8.60 5.74 -19.16
C GLY A 586 -9.58 4.62 -18.78
N VAL A 587 -10.81 5.00 -18.42
CA VAL A 587 -11.88 4.01 -18.14
C VAL A 587 -12.69 3.72 -19.41
N THR A 588 -12.65 2.46 -19.85
CA THR A 588 -13.34 1.90 -21.01
C THR A 588 -14.30 0.79 -20.59
N PHE A 589 -15.18 0.34 -21.50
CA PHE A 589 -16.08 -0.77 -21.19
C PHE A 589 -15.35 -2.10 -20.92
N ALA A 590 -14.09 -2.23 -21.37
CA ALA A 590 -13.29 -3.43 -21.11
C ALA A 590 -12.76 -3.48 -19.68
N ASN A 591 -12.40 -2.34 -19.10
CA ASN A 591 -11.78 -2.24 -17.77
C ASN A 591 -12.69 -1.62 -16.69
N VAL A 592 -13.96 -1.31 -17.00
CA VAL A 592 -14.90 -0.65 -16.07
C VAL A 592 -15.14 -1.41 -14.77
N SER A 593 -14.98 -2.73 -14.81
CA SER A 593 -15.13 -3.62 -13.66
C SER A 593 -13.78 -4.00 -13.04
N GLU A 594 -12.66 -3.44 -13.49
CA GLU A 594 -11.36 -3.72 -12.88
C GLU A 594 -11.27 -3.10 -11.48
N LEU A 595 -10.56 -3.79 -10.60
CA LEU A 595 -10.42 -3.40 -9.21
C LEU A 595 -9.24 -2.44 -9.07
N ASN A 596 -9.52 -1.18 -8.78
CA ASN A 596 -8.51 -0.19 -8.44
C ASN A 596 -8.60 0.13 -6.94
N SER A 597 -7.53 -0.15 -6.18
CA SER A 597 -7.47 0.16 -4.75
C SER A 597 -8.70 -0.33 -3.96
N ASN A 598 -9.10 -1.59 -4.15
CA ASN A 598 -10.32 -2.19 -3.58
C ASN A 598 -11.66 -1.53 -3.96
N PHE A 599 -11.71 -0.79 -5.06
CA PHE A 599 -12.94 -0.19 -5.56
C PHE A 599 -13.07 -0.35 -7.07
N ARG A 600 -14.29 -0.57 -7.56
CA ARG A 600 -14.56 -0.70 -9.00
C ARG A 600 -15.37 0.48 -9.46
N PHE A 601 -15.07 1.00 -10.65
CA PHE A 601 -15.88 2.06 -11.24
C PHE A 601 -17.33 1.60 -11.49
N SER A 602 -17.52 0.35 -11.90
CA SER A 602 -18.85 -0.26 -12.05
C SER A 602 -19.68 -0.23 -10.76
N THR A 603 -19.04 -0.37 -9.59
CA THR A 603 -19.69 -0.32 -8.29
C THR A 603 -20.26 1.08 -8.02
N ALA A 604 -19.53 2.15 -8.37
CA ALA A 604 -20.05 3.51 -8.26
C ALA A 604 -21.30 3.72 -9.10
N LEU A 605 -21.29 3.28 -10.37
CA LEU A 605 -22.44 3.41 -11.28
C LEU A 605 -23.68 2.68 -10.73
N TRP A 606 -23.50 1.43 -10.28
CA TRP A 606 -24.61 0.64 -9.75
C TRP A 606 -25.14 1.21 -8.42
N MET A 607 -24.23 1.65 -7.53
CA MET A 607 -24.62 2.25 -6.26
C MET A 607 -25.37 3.58 -6.44
N PHE A 608 -25.02 4.42 -7.42
CA PHE A 608 -25.81 5.62 -7.69
C PHE A 608 -27.24 5.30 -8.16
N ALA A 609 -27.41 4.26 -8.98
CA ALA A 609 -28.73 3.81 -9.38
C ALA A 609 -29.52 3.26 -8.18
N PHE A 610 -28.86 2.49 -7.31
CA PHE A 610 -29.44 1.99 -6.07
C PHE A 610 -29.85 3.13 -5.12
N ASP A 611 -28.95 4.07 -4.85
CA ASP A 611 -29.18 5.24 -3.98
C ASP A 611 -30.35 6.08 -4.47
N THR A 612 -30.46 6.26 -5.80
CA THR A 612 -31.60 6.97 -6.40
C THR A 612 -32.92 6.31 -5.97
N VAL A 613 -33.04 5.00 -6.12
CA VAL A 613 -34.24 4.26 -5.72
C VAL A 613 -34.44 4.31 -4.20
N PHE A 614 -33.37 4.07 -3.44
CA PHE A 614 -33.40 4.00 -1.98
C PHE A 614 -33.82 5.32 -1.34
N TYR A 615 -33.18 6.43 -1.69
CA TYR A 615 -33.53 7.77 -1.18
C TYR A 615 -34.92 8.20 -1.61
N THR A 616 -35.36 7.87 -2.84
CA THR A 616 -36.74 8.17 -3.27
C THR A 616 -37.77 7.40 -2.43
N ILE A 617 -37.54 6.11 -2.13
CA ILE A 617 -38.46 5.31 -1.29
C ILE A 617 -38.54 5.88 0.12
N ILE A 618 -37.40 6.21 0.75
CA ILE A 618 -37.39 6.80 2.09
C ILE A 618 -38.07 8.18 2.07
N GLY A 619 -37.81 9.00 1.05
CA GLY A 619 -38.48 10.29 0.89
C GLY A 619 -40.00 10.15 0.80
N LEU A 620 -40.50 9.19 0.01
CA LEU A 620 -41.93 8.90 -0.11
C LEU A 620 -42.55 8.42 1.21
N TYR A 621 -41.77 7.70 2.03
CA TYR A 621 -42.19 7.28 3.36
C TYR A 621 -42.23 8.47 4.34
N PHE A 622 -41.16 9.27 4.42
CA PHE A 622 -41.08 10.43 5.30
C PHE A 622 -42.11 11.50 4.96
N GLU A 623 -42.45 11.69 3.68
CA GLU A 623 -43.51 12.63 3.28
C GLU A 623 -44.89 12.25 3.85
N LYS A 624 -45.13 10.97 4.17
CA LYS A 624 -46.37 10.50 4.80
C LYS A 624 -46.35 10.57 6.33
N VAL A 625 -45.18 10.39 6.94
CA VAL A 625 -45.04 10.21 8.39
C VAL A 625 -44.68 11.51 9.11
N MET A 626 -43.90 12.39 8.49
CA MET A 626 -43.43 13.61 9.13
C MET A 626 -44.56 14.65 9.25
N PRO A 627 -44.71 15.30 10.42
CA PRO A 627 -45.69 16.37 10.60
C PRO A 627 -45.30 17.57 9.72
N LYS A 628 -46.30 18.14 9.02
CA LYS A 628 -46.12 19.18 8.01
C LYS A 628 -45.96 20.58 8.58
#